data_AF-A0A960X9X7-F1
#
_entry.id   AF-A0A960X9X7-F1
#
_cell.length_a   1.000
_cell.length_b   1.000
_cell.length_c   1.000
_cell.angle_alpha   90.00
_cell.angle_beta   90.00
_cell.angle_gamma   90.00
#
_symmetry.space_group_name_H-M   'P 1'
#
loop_
_entity.id
_entity.type
_entity.pdbx_description
1 polymer ?
#
loop_
_entity_poly.entity_id
_entity_poly.type
_entity_poly.pdbx_seq_one_letter_code
_entity_poly.pdbx_strand_id
1 'polypeptide(L)'
;MSFTIPEPIAAAFAIAPAFRHMEIKSARQLGLPRPQITLIQGIFNSLSAMPFVGAMVGTQMLVKRQIDDKLFPEKSFLSQVISSGVVGLISSPFILIYQGFSVKETPMKSLMKMKRPEIVAAIVAQETAFVFGLAIGKAFAKEMNTLVGEHKVVDLIAVAVSGALSSLAGHPANTAFTRWQKGKSVSLDLRLFAGGMSRARGGAIFSVIYSELTA
;
A
#
# COMPACT_ATOMS: atom_id res chain seq x y z
N MET A 1 -29.65 -4.38 -9.92
CA MET A 1 -28.98 -4.37 -8.61
C MET A 1 -27.48 -4.40 -8.87
N SER A 2 -26.75 -3.31 -8.62
CA SER A 2 -25.29 -3.40 -8.59
C SER A 2 -24.90 -4.10 -7.29
N PHE A 3 -24.07 -5.13 -7.38
CA PHE A 3 -23.56 -5.86 -6.21
C PHE A 3 -22.22 -5.23 -5.84
N THR A 4 -22.23 -4.27 -4.91
CA THR A 4 -20.99 -3.66 -4.42
C THR A 4 -20.25 -4.67 -3.53
N ILE A 5 -19.01 -5.00 -3.89
CA ILE A 5 -18.20 -5.92 -3.09
C ILE A 5 -17.68 -5.16 -1.86
N PRO A 6 -17.80 -5.72 -0.64
CA PRO A 6 -17.28 -5.08 0.57
C PRO A 6 -15.79 -4.72 0.44
N GLU A 7 -15.41 -3.50 0.83
CA GLU A 7 -14.06 -2.95 0.67
C GLU A 7 -12.91 -3.90 1.11
N PRO A 8 -12.97 -4.58 2.27
CA PRO A 8 -11.92 -5.54 2.64
C PRO A 8 -11.77 -6.71 1.65
N ILE A 9 -12.89 -7.17 1.09
CA ILE A 9 -12.92 -8.26 0.10
C ILE A 9 -12.37 -7.73 -1.23
N ALA A 10 -12.82 -6.55 -1.67
CA ALA A 10 -12.31 -5.91 -2.87
C ALA A 10 -10.78 -5.71 -2.82
N ALA A 11 -10.25 -5.23 -1.69
CA ALA A 11 -8.80 -5.08 -1.48
C ALA A 11 -8.06 -6.41 -1.54
N ALA A 12 -8.62 -7.46 -0.92
CA ALA A 12 -8.04 -8.80 -0.97
C ALA A 12 -7.94 -9.32 -2.41
N PHE A 13 -8.93 -9.08 -3.28
CA PHE A 13 -8.85 -9.49 -4.69
C PHE A 13 -7.96 -8.57 -5.54
N ALA A 14 -8.02 -7.25 -5.31
CA ALA A 14 -7.25 -6.27 -6.05
C ALA A 14 -5.74 -6.46 -5.93
N ILE A 15 -5.25 -7.07 -4.84
CA ILE A 15 -3.82 -7.33 -4.68
C ILE A 15 -3.30 -8.42 -5.61
N ALA A 16 -4.14 -9.36 -6.05
CA ALA A 16 -3.67 -10.55 -6.75
C ALA A 16 -2.81 -10.24 -8.00
N PRO A 17 -3.28 -9.40 -8.95
CA PRO A 17 -2.46 -9.00 -10.10
C PRO A 17 -1.35 -8.00 -9.74
N ALA A 18 -1.51 -7.24 -8.65
CA ALA A 18 -0.49 -6.30 -8.17
C ALA A 18 0.67 -7.00 -7.45
N PHE A 19 0.48 -8.21 -6.91
CA PHE A 19 1.41 -8.85 -6.00
C PHE A 19 2.75 -9.18 -6.65
N ARG A 20 2.75 -9.57 -7.93
CA ARG A 20 3.97 -9.76 -8.72
C ARG A 20 4.92 -8.56 -8.63
N HIS A 21 4.36 -7.36 -8.69
CA HIS A 21 5.14 -6.13 -8.62
C HIS A 21 5.74 -5.87 -7.25
N MET A 22 5.07 -6.35 -6.19
CA MET A 22 5.56 -6.29 -4.82
C MET A 22 6.73 -7.23 -4.60
N GLU A 23 6.69 -8.44 -5.15
CA GLU A 23 7.83 -9.37 -5.11
C GLU A 23 9.05 -8.85 -5.87
N ILE A 24 8.85 -8.30 -7.07
CA ILE A 24 9.94 -7.69 -7.86
C ILE A 24 10.56 -6.50 -7.12
N LYS A 25 9.71 -5.65 -6.54
CA LYS A 25 10.13 -4.49 -5.74
C LYS A 25 10.95 -4.97 -4.53
N SER A 26 10.44 -5.92 -3.75
CA SER A 26 11.10 -6.45 -2.57
C SER A 26 12.46 -7.08 -2.89
N ALA A 27 12.57 -7.84 -3.99
CA ALA A 27 13.86 -8.37 -4.45
C ALA A 27 14.88 -7.24 -4.74
N ARG A 28 14.45 -6.18 -5.44
CA ARG A 28 15.30 -5.02 -5.74
C ARG A 28 15.73 -4.26 -4.48
N GLN A 29 14.83 -4.05 -3.52
CA GLN A 29 15.13 -3.40 -2.24
C GLN A 29 16.17 -4.18 -1.43
N LEU A 30 16.19 -5.51 -1.59
CA LEU A 30 17.16 -6.40 -0.97
C LEU A 30 18.47 -6.54 -1.76
N GLY A 31 18.59 -5.91 -2.93
CA GLY A 31 19.74 -6.07 -3.83
C GLY A 31 19.86 -7.46 -4.44
N LEU A 32 18.74 -8.18 -4.56
CA LEU A 32 18.67 -9.50 -5.18
C LEU A 32 18.37 -9.38 -6.68
N PRO A 33 18.71 -10.40 -7.49
CA PRO A 33 18.31 -10.47 -8.88
C PRO A 33 16.79 -10.33 -9.05
N ARG A 34 16.36 -9.71 -10.15
CA ARG A 34 14.93 -9.58 -10.46
C ARG A 34 14.32 -10.97 -10.65
N PRO A 35 13.29 -11.35 -9.89
CA PRO A 35 12.67 -12.65 -10.04
C PRO A 35 11.87 -12.71 -11.35
N GLN A 36 11.96 -13.83 -12.05
CA GLN A 36 11.21 -14.09 -13.28
C GLN A 36 9.84 -14.70 -12.96
N ILE A 37 8.95 -13.85 -12.44
CA ILE A 37 7.59 -14.27 -12.03
C ILE A 37 6.63 -13.95 -13.17
N THR A 38 5.84 -14.94 -13.61
CA THR A 38 4.75 -14.73 -14.57
C THR A 38 3.55 -14.05 -13.90
N LEU A 39 2.58 -13.54 -14.67
CA LEU A 39 1.36 -12.97 -14.08
C LEU A 39 0.59 -14.02 -13.26
N ILE A 40 0.45 -15.23 -13.82
CA ILE A 40 -0.23 -16.36 -13.19
C ILE A 40 0.44 -16.74 -11.87
N GLN A 41 1.77 -16.87 -11.86
CA GLN A 41 2.52 -17.13 -10.63
C GLN A 41 2.35 -16.01 -9.61
N GLY A 42 2.30 -14.74 -10.05
CA GLY A 42 2.01 -13.61 -9.17
C GLY A 42 0.66 -13.73 -8.49
N ILE A 43 -0.38 -14.14 -9.23
CA ILE A 43 -1.72 -14.40 -8.70
C ILE A 43 -1.68 -15.55 -7.68
N PHE A 44 -1.07 -16.69 -8.02
CA PHE A 44 -0.97 -17.81 -7.08
C PHE A 44 -0.18 -17.46 -5.82
N ASN A 45 0.94 -16.73 -5.95
CA ASN A 45 1.72 -16.24 -4.81
C ASN A 45 0.91 -15.30 -3.92
N SER A 46 -0.03 -14.56 -4.50
CA SER A 46 -0.86 -13.62 -3.75
C SER A 46 -1.89 -14.30 -2.85
N LEU A 47 -2.33 -15.53 -3.16
CA LEU A 47 -3.42 -16.22 -2.43
C LEU A 47 -3.15 -16.30 -0.92
N SER A 48 -1.91 -16.51 -0.52
CA SER A 48 -1.53 -16.53 0.91
C SER A 48 -1.56 -15.15 1.56
N ALA A 49 -1.35 -14.09 0.78
CA ALA A 49 -1.33 -12.70 1.24
C ALA A 49 -2.73 -12.07 1.27
N MET A 50 -3.66 -12.51 0.40
CA MET A 50 -5.01 -11.93 0.26
C MET A 50 -5.77 -11.79 1.59
N PRO A 51 -5.85 -12.82 2.47
CA PRO A 51 -6.59 -12.70 3.73
C PRO A 51 -6.03 -11.60 4.63
N PHE A 52 -4.71 -11.42 4.62
CA PHE A 52 -4.04 -10.40 5.43
C PHE A 52 -4.21 -9.00 4.86
N VAL A 53 -4.31 -8.86 3.53
CA VAL A 53 -4.66 -7.58 2.89
C VAL A 53 -6.09 -7.20 3.23
N GLY A 54 -7.04 -8.13 3.17
CA GLY A 54 -8.41 -7.87 3.60
C GLY A 54 -8.51 -7.49 5.07
N ALA A 55 -7.84 -8.23 5.95
CA ALA A 55 -7.79 -7.91 7.39
C ALA A 55 -7.13 -6.56 7.67
N MET A 56 -6.05 -6.23 6.95
CA MET A 56 -5.37 -4.94 7.01
C MET A 56 -6.35 -3.81 6.66
N VAL A 57 -6.98 -3.87 5.48
CA VAL A 57 -7.92 -2.81 5.04
C VAL A 57 -9.12 -2.72 5.96
N GLY A 58 -9.72 -3.84 6.37
CA GLY A 58 -10.83 -3.84 7.32
C GLY A 58 -10.46 -3.19 8.66
N THR A 59 -9.27 -3.50 9.18
CA THR A 59 -8.75 -2.87 10.41
C THR A 59 -8.55 -1.37 10.19
N GLN A 60 -7.92 -0.97 9.09
CA GLN A 60 -7.69 0.43 8.76
C GLN A 60 -9.00 1.22 8.66
N MET A 61 -10.04 0.65 8.03
CA MET A 61 -11.37 1.27 7.94
C MET A 61 -12.03 1.46 9.30
N LEU A 62 -12.04 0.41 10.13
CA LEU A 62 -12.65 0.47 11.46
C LEU A 62 -11.96 1.49 12.35
N VAL A 63 -10.63 1.47 12.38
CA VAL A 63 -9.81 2.39 13.17
C VAL A 63 -9.99 3.82 12.66
N LYS A 64 -9.90 4.03 11.35
CA LYS A 64 -10.06 5.36 10.74
C LYS A 64 -11.41 5.97 11.06
N ARG A 65 -12.50 5.18 10.94
CA ARG A 65 -13.85 5.64 11.30
C ARG A 65 -13.92 6.06 12.77
N GLN A 66 -13.39 5.26 13.68
CA GLN A 66 -13.40 5.60 15.11
C GLN A 66 -12.58 6.86 15.43
N ILE A 67 -11.43 7.04 14.78
CA ILE A 67 -10.56 8.19 15.02
C ILE A 67 -11.15 9.46 14.40
N ASP A 68 -11.55 9.40 13.13
CA ASP A 68 -12.07 10.57 12.41
C ASP A 68 -13.41 11.02 13.02
N ASP A 69 -14.30 10.09 13.40
CA ASP A 69 -15.61 10.44 13.97
C ASP A 69 -15.55 10.93 15.43
N LYS A 70 -14.56 10.47 16.23
CA LYS A 70 -14.50 10.77 17.67
C LYS A 70 -13.44 11.78 18.08
N LEU A 71 -12.30 11.81 17.39
CA LEU A 71 -11.12 12.58 17.82
C LEU A 71 -10.85 13.78 16.90
N PHE A 72 -11.24 13.71 15.63
CA PHE A 72 -10.95 14.77 14.65
C PHE A 72 -12.15 15.07 13.74
N PRO A 73 -13.26 15.62 14.30
CA PRO A 73 -14.42 16.02 13.51
C PRO A 73 -14.05 17.07 12.44
N GLU A 74 -13.06 17.92 12.74
CA GLU A 74 -12.45 18.81 11.75
C GLU A 74 -11.31 18.10 11.00
N LYS A 75 -11.52 17.89 9.70
CA LYS A 75 -10.62 17.15 8.80
C LYS A 75 -9.44 17.99 8.29
N SER A 76 -8.74 18.67 9.20
CA SER A 76 -7.49 19.37 8.88
C SER A 76 -6.43 18.41 8.29
N PHE A 77 -5.43 18.96 7.61
CA PHE A 77 -4.33 18.17 7.09
C PHE A 77 -3.56 17.44 8.20
N LEU A 78 -3.33 18.12 9.33
CA LEU A 78 -2.63 17.56 10.48
C LEU A 78 -3.40 16.40 11.14
N SER A 79 -4.73 16.53 11.26
CA SER A 79 -5.56 15.44 11.80
C SER A 79 -5.56 14.22 10.88
N GLN A 80 -5.52 14.41 9.55
CA GLN A 80 -5.37 13.31 8.61
C GLN A 80 -4.00 12.60 8.76
N VAL A 81 -2.93 13.36 8.96
CA VAL A 81 -1.58 12.80 9.20
C VAL A 81 -1.54 11.97 10.48
N ILE A 82 -2.09 12.50 11.58
CA ILE A 82 -2.13 11.81 12.88
C ILE A 82 -3.01 10.56 12.79
N SER A 83 -4.22 10.68 12.24
CA SER A 83 -5.14 9.56 12.02
C SER A 83 -4.47 8.44 11.24
N SER A 84 -3.75 8.80 10.17
CA SER A 84 -3.02 7.83 9.34
C SER A 84 -1.86 7.17 10.08
N GLY A 85 -1.16 7.91 10.93
CA GLY A 85 -0.11 7.34 11.77
C GLY A 85 -0.65 6.30 12.75
N VAL A 86 -1.77 6.58 13.41
CA VAL A 86 -2.44 5.64 14.33
C VAL A 86 -3.00 4.43 13.57
N VAL A 87 -3.64 4.67 12.42
CA VAL A 87 -4.11 3.60 11.52
C VAL A 87 -2.96 2.70 11.10
N GLY A 88 -1.82 3.28 10.69
CA GLY A 88 -0.62 2.53 10.33
C GLY A 88 -0.03 1.74 11.49
N LEU A 89 -0.04 2.31 12.70
CA LEU A 89 0.41 1.63 13.92
C LEU A 89 -0.47 0.41 14.24
N ILE A 90 -1.79 0.59 14.26
CA ILE A 90 -2.73 -0.50 14.62
C ILE A 90 -2.76 -1.59 13.54
N SER A 91 -2.68 -1.21 12.26
CA SER A 91 -2.63 -2.16 11.14
C SER A 91 -1.25 -2.77 10.89
N SER A 92 -0.21 -2.32 11.61
CA SER A 92 1.17 -2.76 11.41
C SER A 92 1.40 -4.28 11.47
N PRO A 93 0.71 -5.08 12.30
CA PRO A 93 0.87 -6.55 12.27
C PRO A 93 0.53 -7.14 10.89
N PHE A 94 -0.55 -6.67 10.27
CA PHE A 94 -1.01 -7.16 8.97
C PHE A 94 -0.11 -6.66 7.84
N ILE A 95 0.31 -5.39 7.89
CA ILE A 95 1.28 -4.82 6.95
C ILE A 95 2.58 -5.63 6.99
N LEU A 96 3.03 -6.01 8.18
CA LEU A 96 4.25 -6.77 8.39
C LEU A 96 4.20 -8.17 7.80
N ILE A 97 3.09 -8.88 8.03
CA ILE A 97 2.85 -10.20 7.44
C ILE A 97 2.76 -10.11 5.91
N TYR A 98 1.98 -9.15 5.41
CA TYR A 98 1.81 -8.92 3.98
C TYR A 98 3.15 -8.67 3.27
N GLN A 99 3.97 -7.75 3.79
CA GLN A 99 5.31 -7.49 3.27
C GLN A 99 6.19 -8.75 3.39
N GLY A 100 6.03 -9.53 4.46
CA GLY A 100 6.68 -10.82 4.68
C GLY A 100 6.50 -11.80 3.52
N PHE A 101 5.28 -11.95 3.00
CA PHE A 101 5.05 -12.81 1.84
C PHE A 101 5.84 -12.38 0.61
N SER A 102 5.97 -11.07 0.36
CA SER A 102 6.73 -10.56 -0.78
C SER A 102 8.25 -10.79 -0.67
N VAL A 103 8.76 -11.05 0.54
CA VAL A 103 10.15 -11.43 0.82
C VAL A 103 10.31 -12.90 1.23
N LYS A 104 9.28 -13.72 0.96
CA LYS A 104 9.24 -15.16 1.24
C LYS A 104 9.48 -15.52 2.72
N GLU A 105 8.88 -14.75 3.62
CA GLU A 105 8.84 -15.03 5.05
C GLU A 105 7.47 -15.55 5.50
N THR A 106 7.47 -16.33 6.59
CA THR A 106 6.22 -16.80 7.20
C THR A 106 5.57 -15.68 8.03
N PRO A 107 4.25 -15.74 8.26
CA PRO A 107 3.55 -14.78 9.11
C PRO A 107 4.17 -14.66 10.51
N MET A 108 4.49 -15.79 11.15
CA MET A 108 5.09 -15.82 12.48
C MET A 108 6.47 -15.14 12.49
N LYS A 109 7.34 -15.46 11.52
CA LYS A 109 8.66 -14.82 11.41
C LYS A 109 8.54 -13.31 11.19
N SER A 110 7.54 -12.89 10.43
CA SER A 110 7.25 -11.48 10.18
C SER A 110 6.83 -10.80 11.48
N LEU A 111 5.82 -11.32 12.20
CA LEU A 111 5.33 -10.77 13.46
C LEU A 111 6.41 -10.65 14.54
N MET A 112 7.34 -11.61 14.63
CA MET A 112 8.46 -11.53 15.58
C MET A 112 9.33 -10.27 15.37
N LYS A 113 9.31 -9.67 14.18
CA LYS A 113 10.05 -8.44 13.87
C LYS A 113 9.40 -7.18 14.43
N MET A 114 8.14 -7.22 14.89
CA MET A 114 7.49 -6.07 15.53
C MET A 114 8.21 -5.55 16.78
N LYS A 115 9.01 -6.40 17.43
CA LYS A 115 9.85 -6.03 18.57
C LYS A 115 10.87 -4.92 18.24
N ARG A 116 11.11 -4.68 16.95
CA ARG A 116 12.04 -3.67 16.46
C ARG A 116 11.29 -2.35 16.21
N PRO A 117 11.50 -1.31 17.03
CA PRO A 117 10.76 -0.05 16.90
C PRO A 117 10.98 0.63 15.54
N GLU A 118 12.14 0.46 14.93
CA GLU A 118 12.45 1.01 13.60
C GLU A 118 11.54 0.43 12.51
N ILE A 119 11.10 -0.83 12.63
CA ILE A 119 10.17 -1.45 11.67
C ILE A 119 8.80 -0.81 11.78
N VAL A 120 8.30 -0.63 13.01
CA VAL A 120 7.00 0.01 13.26
C VAL A 120 7.03 1.46 12.79
N ALA A 121 8.10 2.20 13.10
CA ALA A 121 8.30 3.57 12.65
C ALA A 121 8.29 3.69 11.11
N ALA A 122 8.94 2.77 10.40
CA ALA A 122 8.93 2.77 8.94
C ALA A 122 7.55 2.43 8.35
N ILE A 123 6.78 1.55 8.99
CA ILE A 123 5.38 1.28 8.60
C ILE A 123 4.55 2.55 8.76
N VAL A 124 4.61 3.20 9.93
CA VAL A 124 3.90 4.46 10.19
C VAL A 124 4.29 5.53 9.18
N ALA A 125 5.59 5.74 8.94
CA ALA A 125 6.07 6.72 7.97
C ALA A 125 5.57 6.42 6.54
N GLN A 126 5.55 5.14 6.14
CA GLN A 126 5.00 4.73 4.85
C GLN A 126 3.50 5.06 4.74
N GLU A 127 2.71 4.70 5.75
CA GLU A 127 1.25 4.91 5.72
C GLU A 127 0.89 6.40 5.79
N THR A 128 1.62 7.19 6.59
CA THR A 128 1.49 8.65 6.59
C THR A 128 1.82 9.22 5.21
N ALA A 129 2.93 8.82 4.60
CA ALA A 129 3.31 9.29 3.27
C ALA A 129 2.32 8.85 2.17
N PHE A 130 1.68 7.70 2.33
CA PHE A 130 0.62 7.23 1.43
C PHE A 130 -0.54 8.23 1.35
N VAL A 131 -0.93 8.84 2.47
CA VAL A 131 -2.01 9.83 2.52
C VAL A 131 -1.67 11.12 1.78
N PHE A 132 -0.41 11.57 1.84
CA PHE A 132 0.06 12.67 1.01
C PHE A 132 -0.11 12.38 -0.48
N GLY A 133 0.25 11.18 -0.92
CA GLY A 133 0.07 10.78 -2.32
C GLY A 133 -1.39 10.70 -2.75
N LEU A 134 -2.29 10.26 -1.87
CA LEU A 134 -3.73 10.25 -2.14
C LEU A 134 -4.28 11.68 -2.29
N ALA A 135 -3.82 12.62 -1.47
CA ALA A 135 -4.22 14.02 -1.57
C ALA A 135 -3.79 14.64 -2.92
N ILE A 136 -2.57 14.35 -3.37
CA ILE A 136 -2.06 14.78 -4.68
C ILE A 136 -2.91 14.13 -5.80
N GLY A 137 -3.19 12.83 -5.70
CA GLY A 137 -4.00 12.11 -6.69
C GLY A 137 -5.43 12.65 -6.82
N LYS A 138 -6.06 13.05 -5.70
CA LYS A 138 -7.39 13.69 -5.71
C LYS A 138 -7.37 15.07 -6.35
N ALA A 139 -6.35 15.87 -6.06
CA ALA A 139 -6.18 17.19 -6.70
C ALA A 139 -6.03 17.04 -8.21
N PHE A 140 -5.19 16.10 -8.66
CA PHE A 140 -5.00 15.76 -10.06
C PHE A 140 -6.31 15.32 -10.74
N ALA A 141 -7.09 14.43 -10.09
CA ALA A 141 -8.38 13.97 -10.62
C ALA A 141 -9.35 15.14 -10.87
N LYS A 142 -9.47 16.03 -9.88
CA LYS A 142 -10.34 17.21 -9.95
C LYS A 142 -9.95 18.14 -11.09
N GLU A 143 -8.66 18.40 -11.25
CA GLU A 143 -8.14 19.25 -12.31
C GLU A 143 -8.39 18.65 -13.69
N MET A 144 -8.13 17.36 -13.87
CA MET A 144 -8.39 16.66 -15.13
C MET A 144 -9.88 16.67 -15.51
N ASN A 145 -10.79 16.34 -14.57
CA ASN A 145 -12.23 16.37 -14.84
C ASN A 145 -12.74 17.78 -15.19
N THR A 146 -12.07 18.84 -14.69
CA THR A 146 -12.39 20.22 -15.07
C THR A 146 -11.97 20.54 -16.51
N LEU A 147 -10.87 19.97 -16.99
CA LEU A 147 -10.32 20.25 -18.32
C LEU A 147 -10.98 19.45 -19.45
N VAL A 148 -11.31 18.18 -19.21
CA VAL A 148 -11.78 17.27 -20.27
C VAL A 148 -13.21 16.77 -20.07
N GLY A 149 -13.89 17.20 -19.00
CA GLY A 149 -15.24 16.74 -18.65
C GLY A 149 -15.25 15.38 -17.92
N GLU A 150 -16.42 15.01 -17.40
CA GLU A 150 -16.61 13.77 -16.64
C GLU A 150 -16.61 12.55 -17.58
N HIS A 151 -15.53 11.76 -17.51
CA HIS A 151 -15.38 10.54 -18.29
C HIS A 151 -14.80 9.41 -17.43
N LYS A 152 -15.40 8.21 -17.48
CA LYS A 152 -14.93 7.03 -16.74
C LYS A 152 -13.43 6.74 -16.96
N VAL A 153 -12.92 6.98 -18.17
CA VAL A 153 -11.49 6.80 -18.50
C VAL A 153 -10.61 7.77 -17.71
N VAL A 154 -11.04 9.02 -17.54
CA VAL A 154 -10.30 10.05 -16.79
C VAL A 154 -10.26 9.68 -15.32
N ASP A 155 -11.37 9.21 -14.76
CA ASP A 155 -11.44 8.72 -13.38
C ASP A 155 -10.50 7.54 -13.16
N LEU A 156 -10.50 6.56 -14.07
CA LEU A 156 -9.60 5.40 -13.99
C LEU A 156 -8.11 5.79 -14.09
N ILE A 157 -7.77 6.72 -14.98
CA ILE A 157 -6.40 7.24 -15.08
C ILE A 157 -6.01 7.97 -13.80
N ALA A 158 -6.90 8.80 -13.25
CA ALA A 158 -6.65 9.54 -12.03
C ALA A 158 -6.46 8.59 -10.82
N VAL A 159 -7.27 7.54 -10.73
CA VAL A 159 -7.12 6.47 -9.74
C VAL A 159 -5.77 5.75 -9.90
N ALA A 160 -5.37 5.43 -11.13
CA ALA A 160 -4.07 4.80 -11.41
C ALA A 160 -2.89 5.70 -11.01
N VAL A 161 -2.93 6.98 -11.37
CA VAL A 161 -1.91 7.98 -11.03
C VAL A 161 -1.84 8.16 -9.51
N SER A 162 -2.99 8.29 -8.84
CA SER A 162 -3.08 8.38 -7.38
C SER A 162 -2.45 7.16 -6.70
N GLY A 163 -2.75 5.94 -7.17
CA GLY A 163 -2.16 4.70 -6.68
C GLY A 163 -0.64 4.65 -6.87
N ALA A 164 -0.14 5.12 -8.01
CA ALA A 164 1.28 5.19 -8.31
C ALA A 164 2.01 6.20 -7.42
N LEU A 165 1.48 7.42 -7.28
CA LEU A 165 2.09 8.50 -6.50
C LEU A 165 2.09 8.18 -5.00
N SER A 166 0.98 7.68 -4.46
CA SER A 166 0.88 7.21 -3.07
C SER A 166 1.88 6.09 -2.78
N SER A 167 2.05 5.19 -3.74
CA SER A 167 3.04 4.13 -3.65
C SER A 167 4.48 4.67 -3.62
N LEU A 168 4.80 5.68 -4.43
CA LEU A 168 6.13 6.29 -4.50
C LEU A 168 6.46 7.14 -3.28
N ALA A 169 5.49 7.90 -2.76
CA ALA A 169 5.69 8.78 -1.61
C ALA A 169 6.20 8.03 -0.38
N GLY A 170 5.60 6.88 -0.07
CA GLY A 170 6.03 6.01 1.03
C GLY A 170 7.16 5.03 0.68
N HIS A 171 7.73 5.08 -0.53
CA HIS A 171 8.67 4.06 -0.99
C HIS A 171 10.00 4.02 -0.21
N PRO A 172 10.65 5.16 0.14
CA PRO A 172 11.87 5.12 0.94
C PRO A 172 11.68 4.43 2.30
N ALA A 173 10.60 4.77 3.02
CA ALA A 173 10.23 4.13 4.28
C ALA A 173 9.96 2.64 4.09
N ASN A 174 9.24 2.28 3.03
CA ASN A 174 9.02 0.88 2.70
C ASN A 174 10.33 0.11 2.38
N THR A 175 11.30 0.74 1.72
CA THR A 175 12.61 0.12 1.47
C THR A 175 13.37 -0.12 2.76
N ALA A 176 13.39 0.85 3.67
CA ALA A 176 13.98 0.69 4.99
C ALA A 176 13.32 -0.45 5.75
N PHE A 177 11.97 -0.47 5.79
CA PHE A 177 11.18 -1.53 6.37
C PHE A 177 11.54 -2.91 5.80
N THR A 178 11.52 -3.07 4.48
CA THR A 178 11.83 -4.34 3.79
C THR A 178 13.23 -4.85 4.13
N ARG A 179 14.22 -3.95 4.17
CA ARG A 179 15.61 -4.30 4.51
C ARG A 179 15.75 -4.68 5.98
N TRP A 180 15.17 -3.91 6.89
CA TRP A 180 15.19 -4.22 8.31
C TRP A 180 14.48 -5.54 8.64
N GLN A 181 13.36 -5.85 7.98
CA GLN A 181 12.68 -7.14 8.13
C GLN A 181 13.63 -8.31 7.81
N LYS A 182 14.44 -8.19 6.75
CA LYS A 182 15.49 -9.15 6.37
C LYS A 182 16.81 -9.00 7.13
N GLY A 183 16.89 -8.14 8.15
CA GLY A 183 18.12 -7.92 8.92
C GLY A 183 19.24 -7.24 8.13
N LYS A 184 18.92 -6.57 7.02
CA LYS A 184 19.90 -5.80 6.24
C LYS A 184 20.02 -4.36 6.76
N SER A 185 21.21 -3.79 6.65
CA SER A 185 21.45 -2.37 6.92
C SER A 185 20.76 -1.48 5.88
N VAL A 186 20.40 -0.27 6.29
CA VAL A 186 19.80 0.75 5.41
C VAL A 186 20.81 1.87 5.22
N SER A 187 21.16 2.15 3.96
CA SER A 187 21.91 3.34 3.57
C SER A 187 20.94 4.45 3.18
N LEU A 188 21.25 5.70 3.53
CA LEU A 188 20.50 6.89 3.12
C LEU A 188 20.90 7.35 1.71
N ASP A 189 20.96 6.42 0.75
CA ASP A 189 21.36 6.69 -0.63
C ASP A 189 20.23 6.38 -1.62
N LEU A 190 20.51 6.53 -2.92
CA LEU A 190 19.57 6.26 -4.00
C LEU A 190 19.01 4.83 -3.99
N ARG A 191 19.63 3.90 -3.26
CA ARG A 191 19.11 2.52 -3.11
C ARG A 191 17.79 2.48 -2.34
N LEU A 192 17.43 3.53 -1.59
CA LEU A 192 16.09 3.69 -1.01
C LEU A 192 14.98 3.70 -2.08
N PHE A 193 15.30 4.09 -3.31
CA PHE A 193 14.38 4.08 -4.44
C PHE A 193 14.43 2.80 -5.28
N ALA A 194 15.24 1.81 -4.88
CA ALA A 194 15.30 0.52 -5.57
C ALA A 194 13.91 -0.15 -5.59
N GLY A 195 13.45 -0.51 -6.78
CA GLY A 195 12.12 -1.10 -6.96
C GLY A 195 10.95 -0.12 -6.98
N GLY A 196 11.18 1.19 -6.89
CA GLY A 196 10.13 2.22 -6.87
C GLY A 196 9.16 2.13 -8.07
N MET A 197 9.69 1.97 -9.29
CA MET A 197 8.86 1.79 -10.49
C MET A 197 7.99 0.52 -10.43
N SER A 198 8.49 -0.56 -9.84
CA SER A 198 7.69 -1.77 -9.66
C SER A 198 6.59 -1.52 -8.63
N ARG A 199 6.89 -0.86 -7.51
CA ARG A 199 5.90 -0.46 -6.51
C ARG A 199 4.81 0.44 -7.11
N ALA A 200 5.19 1.46 -7.87
CA ALA A 200 4.27 2.39 -8.53
C ALA A 200 3.29 1.66 -9.46
N ARG A 201 3.80 0.74 -10.29
CA ARG A 201 2.96 -0.09 -11.16
C ARG A 201 1.99 -0.98 -10.37
N GLY A 202 2.49 -1.63 -9.31
CA GLY A 202 1.63 -2.44 -8.43
C GLY A 202 0.55 -1.60 -7.75
N GLY A 203 0.89 -0.39 -7.30
CA GLY A 203 -0.06 0.57 -6.73
C GLY A 203 -1.13 1.00 -7.72
N ALA A 204 -0.75 1.38 -8.94
CA ALA A 204 -1.69 1.75 -10.00
C ALA A 204 -2.67 0.60 -10.33
N ILE A 205 -2.14 -0.62 -10.51
CA ILE A 205 -2.96 -1.82 -10.79
C ILE A 205 -3.92 -2.09 -9.65
N PHE A 206 -3.43 -2.07 -8.40
CA PHE A 206 -4.26 -2.27 -7.21
C PHE A 206 -5.38 -1.24 -7.15
N SER A 207 -5.06 0.05 -7.29
CA SER A 207 -6.05 1.14 -7.17
C SER A 207 -7.15 1.05 -8.22
N VAL A 208 -6.79 0.76 -9.48
CA VAL A 208 -7.78 0.61 -10.57
C VAL A 208 -8.73 -0.54 -10.29
N ILE A 209 -8.19 -1.71 -9.96
CA ILE A 209 -9.01 -2.92 -9.74
C ILE A 209 -9.85 -2.75 -8.48
N TYR A 210 -9.27 -2.21 -7.41
CA TYR A 210 -10.00 -1.89 -6.20
C TYR A 210 -11.20 -0.99 -6.50
N SER A 211 -10.98 0.12 -7.23
CA SER A 211 -12.03 1.06 -7.60
C SER A 211 -13.17 0.41 -8.38
N GLU A 212 -12.87 -0.47 -9.34
CA GLU A 212 -13.90 -1.17 -10.13
C GLU A 212 -14.66 -2.23 -9.31
N LEU A 213 -14.01 -2.88 -8.33
CA LEU A 213 -14.69 -3.85 -7.46
C LEU A 213 -15.60 -3.18 -6.42
N THR A 214 -15.35 -1.91 -6.11
CA THR A 214 -16.12 -1.13 -5.12
C THR A 214 -17.13 -0.15 -5.73
N ALA A 215 -17.14 -0.01 -7.06
CA ALA A 215 -18.13 0.79 -7.80
C ALA A 215 -19.51 0.11 -7.81
#